data_AF-A0A967K648-F1
#
_entry.id   AF-A0A967K648-F1
#
_cell.length_a   1.000
_cell.length_b   1.000
_cell.length_c   1.000
_cell.angle_alpha   90.00
_cell.angle_beta   90.00
_cell.angle_gamma   90.00
#
_symmetry.space_group_name_H-M   'P 1'
#
loop_
_entity.id
_entity.type
_entity.pdbx_description
1 polymer ?
#
loop_
_entity_poly.entity_id
_entity_poly.type
_entity_poly.pdbx_seq_one_letter_code
_entity_poly.pdbx_strand_id
1 'polypeptide(L)'
;MDDFETGTPEDIGARWGNISKKQNFNLSDDIHTNSPGNRSIHISKNGHLFTHTKGVDTMYVRFYVKFHEKIGYVHHFVHLVADRTPTPWPKGGAGETPPGDAKFSTGIEPTGKWGKFPPPGIWNFYTYWHEMKTKWGSVFIGKEELIQPGRWYCVEVKLKANSSPDKADGEQAFWIDGKLFGRFPGFRWRTTDKLKINSFWLLFYNTDQPARHNKDPHPESRVMEVWFDDIVIATDYIGPVYGRPKGGKKKATPSKSALLTPGLLMPEPGKVIFSQNFDSGAGNFKGGSVNKGGKGGSKAYAFGFKGASNWDTFSTPVRDSTTIRFKLKPLCDVTEVTVMVWSKKHKDNCRYRIGGLTKGQWSNIEFRAIAVRVGWDMKGPSLEEDVLDNIKLIFEGNNSDKILLDDFEILR
;
A
#
# COMPACT_ATOMS: atom_id res chain seq x y z
N MET A 1 -7.49 16.49 -5.55
CA MET A 1 -7.02 17.72 -4.87
C MET A 1 -7.61 17.75 -3.48
N ASP A 2 -6.88 18.20 -2.47
CA ASP A 2 -7.40 18.59 -1.16
C ASP A 2 -6.63 19.82 -0.67
N ASP A 3 -7.35 20.90 -0.42
CA ASP A 3 -6.82 22.17 0.11
C ASP A 3 -7.16 22.36 1.59
N PHE A 4 -7.73 21.34 2.24
CA PHE A 4 -8.08 21.33 3.67
C PHE A 4 -9.03 22.47 4.11
N GLU A 5 -9.69 23.14 3.15
CA GLU A 5 -10.65 24.20 3.42
C GLU A 5 -12.02 23.66 3.89
N THR A 6 -12.26 22.35 3.76
CA THR A 6 -13.56 21.72 3.97
C THR A 6 -13.50 20.51 4.90
N GLY A 7 -14.37 20.52 5.92
CA GLY A 7 -14.53 19.42 6.88
C GLY A 7 -13.53 19.46 8.04
N THR A 8 -13.70 18.51 8.95
CA THR A 8 -12.82 18.22 10.09
C THR A 8 -11.73 17.19 9.69
N PRO A 9 -10.71 16.94 10.52
CA PRO A 9 -9.77 15.83 10.29
C PRO A 9 -10.44 14.46 10.10
N GLU A 10 -11.59 14.22 10.74
CA GLU A 10 -12.40 13.01 10.51
C GLU A 10 -12.95 12.98 9.08
N ASP A 11 -13.58 14.07 8.64
CA ASP A 11 -14.15 14.17 7.29
C ASP A 11 -13.07 14.05 6.22
N ILE A 12 -11.88 14.63 6.47
CA ILE A 12 -10.70 14.51 5.61
C ILE A 12 -10.27 13.05 5.54
N GLY A 13 -10.07 12.39 6.69
CA GLY A 13 -9.70 10.98 6.75
C GLY A 13 -10.67 10.06 6.00
N ALA A 14 -11.97 10.30 6.17
CA ALA A 14 -13.02 9.56 5.48
C ALA A 14 -12.96 9.73 3.94
N ARG A 15 -12.67 10.93 3.44
CA ARG A 15 -12.50 11.17 1.99
C ARG A 15 -11.24 10.56 1.43
N TRP A 16 -10.13 10.66 2.17
CA TRP A 16 -8.85 10.07 1.77
C TRP A 16 -8.91 8.54 1.78
N GLY A 17 -9.75 7.96 2.63
CA GLY A 17 -9.97 6.52 2.76
C GLY A 17 -9.27 5.95 3.99
N ASN A 18 -8.13 6.52 4.39
CA ASN A 18 -7.48 6.18 5.64
C ASN A 18 -6.75 7.37 6.28
N ILE A 19 -6.95 7.49 7.60
CA ILE A 19 -6.18 8.36 8.50
C ILE A 19 -5.63 7.51 9.64
N SER A 20 -4.34 7.65 9.94
CA SER A 20 -3.72 7.03 11.10
C SER A 20 -3.48 8.05 12.20
N LYS A 21 -3.53 7.61 13.47
CA LYS A 21 -3.26 8.47 14.63
C LYS A 21 -4.01 9.81 14.58
N LYS A 22 -5.29 9.78 14.17
CA LYS A 22 -6.13 10.97 13.95
C LYS A 22 -6.04 12.03 15.06
N GLN A 23 -5.89 11.61 16.32
CA GLN A 23 -5.72 12.52 17.47
C GLN A 23 -4.52 13.48 17.34
N ASN A 24 -3.58 13.19 16.46
CA ASN A 24 -2.39 14.00 16.19
C ASN A 24 -2.62 15.05 15.08
N PHE A 25 -3.79 15.04 14.43
CA PHE A 25 -4.15 15.94 13.34
C PHE A 25 -5.00 17.11 13.82
N ASN A 26 -4.61 18.32 13.43
CA ASN A 26 -5.40 19.53 13.63
C ASN A 26 -5.43 20.36 12.35
N LEU A 27 -6.39 21.29 12.26
CA LEU A 27 -6.35 22.35 11.24
C LEU A 27 -5.67 23.57 11.84
N SER A 28 -4.83 24.25 11.06
CA SER A 28 -4.06 25.42 11.48
C SER A 28 -4.29 26.57 10.49
N ASP A 29 -4.18 27.81 10.96
CA ASP A 29 -4.19 29.03 10.16
C ASP A 29 -2.79 29.42 9.64
N ASP A 30 -1.74 28.69 10.02
CA ASP A 30 -0.42 28.81 9.42
C ASP A 30 -0.45 28.24 8.01
N ILE A 31 -0.23 29.10 7.02
CA ILE A 31 -0.31 28.77 5.60
C ILE A 31 0.85 29.42 4.84
N HIS A 32 1.17 28.85 3.67
CA HIS A 32 2.13 29.49 2.77
C HIS A 32 1.64 30.91 2.41
N THR A 33 2.54 31.90 2.37
CA THR A 33 2.16 33.32 2.15
C THR A 33 1.39 33.54 0.85
N ASN A 34 1.73 32.81 -0.22
CA ASN A 34 0.97 32.84 -1.48
C ASN A 34 -0.23 31.87 -1.52
N SER A 35 -0.51 31.11 -0.45
CA SER A 35 -1.70 30.27 -0.40
C SER A 35 -2.93 31.17 -0.48
N PRO A 36 -3.90 30.87 -1.35
CA PRO A 36 -5.13 31.63 -1.43
C PRO A 36 -6.23 31.03 -0.53
N GLY A 37 -5.91 29.96 0.23
CA GLY A 37 -6.74 29.39 1.30
C GLY A 37 -6.55 30.10 2.64
N ASN A 38 -7.12 29.52 3.69
CA ASN A 38 -7.11 30.03 5.06
C ASN A 38 -6.59 29.00 6.07
N ARG A 39 -6.49 27.72 5.69
CA ARG A 39 -6.07 26.67 6.62
C ARG A 39 -5.15 25.64 5.97
N SER A 40 -4.28 25.07 6.80
CA SER A 40 -3.46 23.90 6.49
C SER A 40 -3.81 22.75 7.42
N ILE A 41 -3.33 21.55 7.09
CA ILE A 41 -3.39 20.40 8.01
C ILE A 41 -2.07 20.28 8.78
N HIS A 42 -2.15 20.25 10.10
CA HIS A 42 -1.04 20.06 11.02
C HIS A 42 -1.01 18.60 11.50
N ILE A 43 0.19 18.02 11.56
CA ILE A 43 0.44 16.69 12.11
C ILE A 43 1.51 16.80 13.19
N SER A 44 1.16 16.41 14.41
CA SER A 44 2.10 16.29 15.54
C SER A 44 2.57 14.86 15.74
N LYS A 45 3.82 14.68 16.18
CA LYS A 45 4.47 13.40 16.54
C LYS A 45 4.57 12.36 15.41
N ASN A 46 3.45 11.86 14.89
CA ASN A 46 3.34 10.81 13.88
C ASN A 46 1.93 10.80 13.29
N GLY A 47 1.79 10.49 12.01
CA GLY A 47 0.49 10.28 11.39
C GLY A 47 0.55 10.22 9.88
N HIS A 48 -0.53 9.77 9.26
CA HIS A 48 -0.66 9.83 7.81
C HIS A 48 -2.10 9.95 7.33
N LEU A 49 -2.22 10.48 6.11
CA LEU A 49 -3.37 10.27 5.24
C LEU A 49 -2.94 9.38 4.08
N PHE A 50 -3.77 8.41 3.72
CA PHE A 50 -3.50 7.49 2.62
C PHE A 50 -4.71 7.42 1.71
N THR A 51 -4.48 7.60 0.41
CA THR A 51 -5.54 7.61 -0.59
C THR A 51 -5.15 6.87 -1.85
N HIS A 52 -6.18 6.44 -2.58
CA HIS A 52 -6.02 5.80 -3.88
C HIS A 52 -6.58 6.66 -5.00
N THR A 53 -5.96 6.52 -6.16
CA THR A 53 -6.37 7.15 -7.42
C THR A 53 -6.63 6.08 -8.45
N LYS A 54 -7.23 6.42 -9.59
CA LYS A 54 -7.23 5.51 -10.74
C LYS A 54 -5.78 5.14 -11.09
N GLY A 55 -5.56 3.92 -11.58
CA GLY A 55 -4.25 3.48 -12.02
C GLY A 55 -3.73 4.33 -13.19
N VAL A 56 -2.52 4.87 -13.05
CA VAL A 56 -1.82 5.64 -14.10
C VAL A 56 -0.39 5.15 -14.30
N ASP A 57 0.16 5.43 -15.49
CA ASP A 57 1.56 5.13 -15.82
C ASP A 57 2.51 6.27 -15.45
N THR A 58 1.99 7.50 -15.32
CA THR A 58 2.73 8.66 -14.82
C THR A 58 1.85 9.39 -13.81
N MET A 59 2.43 9.66 -12.64
CA MET A 59 1.80 10.42 -11.57
C MET A 59 2.69 11.59 -11.20
N TYR A 60 2.08 12.77 -11.14
CA TYR A 60 2.63 13.96 -10.53
C TYR A 60 1.89 14.24 -9.23
N VAL A 61 2.63 14.67 -8.21
CA VAL A 61 2.08 15.18 -6.96
C VAL A 61 2.70 16.54 -6.67
N ARG A 62 1.88 17.50 -6.26
CA ARG A 62 2.31 18.73 -5.60
C ARG A 62 1.74 18.75 -4.19
N PHE A 63 2.56 19.18 -3.24
CA PHE A 63 2.09 19.56 -1.91
C PHE A 63 2.93 20.71 -1.38
N TYR A 64 2.34 21.51 -0.51
CA TYR A 64 3.06 22.48 0.29
C TYR A 64 3.38 21.88 1.65
N VAL A 65 4.58 22.16 2.17
CA VAL A 65 5.03 21.66 3.47
C VAL A 65 5.80 22.72 4.25
N LYS A 66 5.57 22.79 5.55
CA LYS A 66 6.42 23.50 6.50
C LYS A 66 6.79 22.57 7.65
N PHE A 67 8.06 22.51 8.00
CA PHE A 67 8.55 21.82 9.20
C PHE A 67 8.64 22.80 10.36
N HIS A 68 8.40 22.33 11.58
CA HIS A 68 8.60 23.15 12.78
C HIS A 68 10.04 23.70 12.87
N GLU A 69 10.24 24.89 13.43
CA GLU A 69 11.57 25.55 13.50
C GLU A 69 12.62 24.73 14.26
N LYS A 70 12.17 23.89 15.19
CA LYS A 70 12.99 22.94 15.97
C LYS A 70 12.85 21.49 15.50
N ILE A 71 12.47 21.25 14.23
CA ILE A 71 12.28 19.89 13.70
C ILE A 71 13.55 19.04 13.89
N GLY A 72 13.35 17.74 14.18
CA GLY A 72 14.41 16.74 14.20
C GLY A 72 14.61 16.07 12.84
N TYR A 73 15.32 14.95 12.82
CA TYR A 73 15.39 14.10 11.63
C TYR A 73 14.10 13.29 11.47
N VAL A 74 13.50 13.37 10.28
CA VAL A 74 12.30 12.62 9.92
C VAL A 74 12.68 11.19 9.47
N HIS A 75 11.90 10.18 9.84
CA HIS A 75 12.19 8.79 9.46
C HIS A 75 11.70 8.48 8.06
N HIS A 76 10.39 8.60 7.83
CA HIS A 76 9.80 8.48 6.50
C HIS A 76 8.80 9.60 6.26
N PHE A 77 8.72 10.02 5.01
CA PHE A 77 7.91 11.15 4.62
C PHE A 77 6.92 10.77 3.50
N VAL A 78 6.79 11.52 2.42
CA VAL A 78 5.66 11.36 1.49
C VAL A 78 5.96 10.33 0.39
N HIS A 79 5.08 9.34 0.18
CA HIS A 79 5.28 8.27 -0.82
C HIS A 79 4.26 8.26 -1.96
N LEU A 80 4.74 7.89 -3.15
CA LEU A 80 3.94 7.43 -4.29
C LEU A 80 4.10 5.92 -4.42
N VAL A 81 3.00 5.20 -4.66
CA VAL A 81 2.99 3.74 -4.65
C VAL A 81 2.18 3.20 -5.82
N ALA A 82 2.73 2.17 -6.47
CA ALA A 82 1.98 1.22 -7.29
C ALA A 82 1.75 -0.04 -6.48
N ASP A 83 0.50 -0.47 -6.36
CA ASP A 83 0.12 -1.69 -5.64
C ASP A 83 -0.93 -2.44 -6.45
N ARG A 84 -0.67 -3.70 -6.81
CA ARG A 84 -1.59 -4.50 -7.62
C ARG A 84 -2.80 -5.01 -6.84
N THR A 85 -2.71 -5.10 -5.51
CA THR A 85 -3.79 -5.60 -4.64
C THR A 85 -4.08 -4.62 -3.50
N PRO A 86 -4.39 -3.35 -3.80
CA PRO A 86 -4.42 -2.28 -2.82
C PRO A 86 -5.38 -2.58 -1.67
N THR A 87 -4.92 -2.33 -0.45
CA THR A 87 -5.72 -2.37 0.77
C THR A 87 -6.11 -0.95 1.19
N PRO A 88 -7.16 -0.76 2.00
CA PRO A 88 -7.53 0.58 2.49
C PRO A 88 -6.44 1.29 3.29
N TRP A 89 -5.50 0.53 3.88
CA TRP A 89 -4.32 1.06 4.57
C TRP A 89 -3.05 0.80 3.74
N PRO A 90 -1.98 1.60 3.94
CA PRO A 90 -0.74 1.42 3.20
C PRO A 90 -0.06 0.11 3.60
N LYS A 91 0.50 -0.59 2.60
CA LYS A 91 1.36 -1.76 2.84
C LYS A 91 2.79 -1.29 3.11
N GLY A 92 3.37 -1.75 4.22
CA GLY A 92 4.81 -1.63 4.47
C GLY A 92 5.65 -2.45 3.50
N GLY A 93 6.95 -2.57 3.79
CA GLY A 93 7.89 -3.39 2.99
C GLY A 93 9.36 -3.17 3.36
N ALA A 94 9.62 -2.66 4.58
CA ALA A 94 10.98 -2.45 5.03
C ALA A 94 11.70 -3.81 5.13
N GLY A 95 12.91 -3.89 4.58
CA GLY A 95 13.69 -5.12 4.58
C GLY A 95 13.32 -6.13 3.49
N GLU A 96 12.45 -5.76 2.53
CA GLU A 96 12.00 -6.65 1.46
C GLU A 96 12.15 -6.02 0.07
N THR A 97 12.61 -6.81 -0.90
CA THR A 97 12.56 -6.46 -2.32
C THR A 97 11.17 -6.80 -2.86
N PRO A 98 10.37 -5.82 -3.32
CA PRO A 98 9.03 -6.10 -3.79
C PRO A 98 9.06 -6.83 -5.15
N PRO A 99 8.16 -7.79 -5.41
CA PRO A 99 7.99 -8.37 -6.74
C PRO A 99 7.55 -7.30 -7.76
N GLY A 100 8.13 -7.35 -8.97
CA GLY A 100 7.92 -6.33 -10.00
C GLY A 100 6.53 -6.31 -10.63
N ASP A 101 5.72 -7.32 -10.36
CA ASP A 101 4.32 -7.41 -10.75
C ASP A 101 3.37 -7.17 -9.55
N ALA A 102 3.91 -6.83 -8.37
CA ALA A 102 3.12 -6.59 -7.17
C ALA A 102 3.16 -5.13 -6.73
N LYS A 103 4.36 -4.55 -6.63
CA LYS A 103 4.55 -3.26 -5.97
C LYS A 103 5.85 -2.56 -6.40
N PHE A 104 5.80 -1.25 -6.47
CA PHE A 104 6.97 -0.39 -6.33
C PHE A 104 6.58 0.92 -5.64
N SER A 105 7.54 1.60 -5.03
CA SER A 105 7.27 2.86 -4.33
C SER A 105 8.50 3.75 -4.27
N THR A 106 8.27 5.06 -4.22
CA THR A 106 9.31 6.05 -3.92
C THR A 106 8.79 7.06 -2.91
N GLY A 107 9.62 7.40 -1.92
CA GLY A 107 9.33 8.41 -0.90
C GLY A 107 10.21 9.63 -1.09
N ILE A 108 9.64 10.82 -1.20
CA ILE A 108 10.39 12.09 -1.09
C ILE A 108 10.56 12.41 0.39
N GLU A 109 11.79 12.35 0.89
CA GLU A 109 12.05 12.50 2.33
C GLU A 109 13.29 13.35 2.64
N PRO A 110 13.32 14.06 3.79
CA PRO A 110 14.53 14.66 4.32
C PRO A 110 15.56 13.60 4.72
N THR A 111 16.85 13.86 4.51
CA THR A 111 17.94 13.02 5.03
C THR A 111 19.09 13.87 5.57
N GLY A 112 19.59 13.50 6.75
CA GLY A 112 20.80 14.09 7.33
C GLY A 112 22.11 13.54 6.74
N LYS A 113 22.04 12.50 5.90
CA LYS A 113 23.20 11.81 5.30
C LYS A 113 24.27 11.47 6.35
N TRP A 114 23.89 10.67 7.35
CA TRP A 114 24.75 10.22 8.46
C TRP A 114 25.32 11.39 9.27
N GLY A 115 24.53 12.44 9.47
CA GLY A 115 24.89 13.63 10.25
C GLY A 115 25.70 14.68 9.48
N LYS A 116 25.91 14.52 8.16
CA LYS A 116 26.54 15.55 7.32
C LYS A 116 25.73 16.85 7.31
N PHE A 117 24.40 16.74 7.32
CA PHE A 117 23.49 17.88 7.26
C PHE A 117 22.65 17.95 8.54
N PRO A 118 22.52 19.13 9.17
CA PRO A 118 21.67 19.31 10.36
C PRO A 118 20.20 19.00 10.04
N PRO A 119 19.37 18.69 11.05
CA PRO A 119 17.97 18.36 10.82
C PRO A 119 17.18 19.54 10.21
N PRO A 120 16.20 19.26 9.33
CA PRO A 120 15.76 17.92 8.92
C PRO A 120 16.64 17.31 7.81
N GLY A 121 17.57 18.08 7.24
CA GLY A 121 18.56 17.62 6.27
C GLY A 121 18.33 18.20 4.87
N ILE A 122 18.60 17.39 3.85
CA ILE A 122 18.38 17.71 2.42
C ILE A 122 17.31 16.78 1.82
N TRP A 123 16.74 17.15 0.68
CA TRP A 123 15.75 16.32 -0.02
C TRP A 123 16.38 15.14 -0.75
N ASN A 124 15.74 13.97 -0.67
CA ASN A 124 16.10 12.78 -1.45
C ASN A 124 14.88 11.90 -1.78
N PHE A 125 15.06 10.97 -2.71
CA PHE A 125 14.15 9.83 -2.82
C PHE A 125 14.67 8.60 -2.08
N TYR A 126 13.77 7.91 -1.37
CA TYR A 126 13.98 6.57 -0.85
C TYR A 126 13.06 5.57 -1.55
N THR A 127 13.67 4.68 -2.34
CA THR A 127 12.98 3.99 -3.44
C THR A 127 13.06 2.47 -3.33
N TYR A 128 11.94 1.79 -3.53
CA TYR A 128 11.80 0.33 -3.57
C TYR A 128 11.23 -0.13 -4.92
N TRP A 129 11.92 -1.07 -5.57
CA TRP A 129 11.47 -1.75 -6.80
C TRP A 129 12.19 -3.08 -6.95
N HIS A 130 11.77 -3.90 -7.90
CA HIS A 130 12.21 -5.29 -8.01
C HIS A 130 13.67 -5.49 -8.47
N GLU A 131 14.36 -4.46 -8.97
CA GLU A 131 15.78 -4.55 -9.37
C GLU A 131 16.74 -3.86 -8.40
N MET A 132 16.22 -3.37 -7.26
CA MET A 132 17.03 -2.76 -6.21
C MET A 132 18.06 -3.76 -5.68
N LYS A 133 19.25 -3.27 -5.31
CA LYS A 133 20.41 -4.15 -5.02
C LYS A 133 20.49 -4.59 -3.56
N THR A 134 19.71 -3.98 -2.68
CA THR A 134 19.70 -4.30 -1.26
C THR A 134 18.29 -4.64 -0.82
N LYS A 135 18.12 -5.08 0.43
CA LYS A 135 16.80 -5.27 1.04
C LYS A 135 16.21 -3.96 1.62
N TRP A 136 16.97 -2.88 1.57
CA TRP A 136 16.59 -1.53 1.98
C TRP A 136 16.38 -0.65 0.74
N GLY A 137 15.60 0.42 0.90
CA GLY A 137 15.36 1.36 -0.17
C GLY A 137 16.67 1.98 -0.68
N SER A 138 16.71 2.27 -1.98
CA SER A 138 17.85 2.99 -2.57
C SER A 138 17.63 4.49 -2.45
N VAL A 139 18.69 5.20 -2.08
CA VAL A 139 18.69 6.65 -1.90
C VAL A 139 19.13 7.33 -3.19
N PHE A 140 18.34 8.30 -3.65
CA PHE A 140 18.68 9.16 -4.79
C PHE A 140 18.71 10.62 -4.34
N ILE A 141 19.92 11.16 -4.20
CA ILE A 141 20.16 12.53 -3.71
C ILE A 141 20.06 13.50 -4.90
N GLY A 142 19.22 14.52 -4.76
CA GLY A 142 19.17 15.65 -5.69
C GLY A 142 20.22 16.71 -5.37
N LYS A 143 19.91 17.98 -5.63
CA LYS A 143 20.70 19.11 -5.14
C LYS A 143 20.80 19.07 -3.61
N GLU A 144 22.02 19.18 -3.09
CA GLU A 144 22.29 19.17 -1.64
C GLU A 144 22.04 20.56 -1.02
N GLU A 145 20.84 21.12 -1.21
CA GLU A 145 20.40 22.36 -0.57
C GLU A 145 19.66 22.04 0.74
N LEU A 146 20.03 22.72 1.83
CA LEU A 146 19.43 22.50 3.15
C LEU A 146 17.96 22.89 3.19
N ILE A 147 17.16 22.03 3.80
CA ILE A 147 15.81 22.38 4.21
C ILE A 147 15.93 23.30 5.43
N GLN A 148 15.54 24.55 5.24
CA GLN A 148 15.38 25.55 6.30
C GLN A 148 14.09 25.25 7.10
N PRO A 149 14.18 24.93 8.41
CA PRO A 149 13.02 24.81 9.30
C PRO A 149 12.20 26.10 9.35
N GLY A 150 10.90 26.00 9.62
CA GLY A 150 9.99 27.15 9.69
C GLY A 150 9.58 27.75 8.34
N ARG A 151 10.26 27.39 7.25
CA ARG A 151 9.93 27.83 5.88
C ARG A 151 8.92 26.90 5.22
N TRP A 152 7.97 27.48 4.49
CA TRP A 152 7.10 26.74 3.57
C TRP A 152 7.81 26.42 2.25
N TYR A 153 7.65 25.19 1.77
CA TYR A 153 8.17 24.69 0.48
C TYR A 153 7.01 24.23 -0.39
N CYS A 154 7.08 24.51 -1.69
CA CYS A 154 6.35 23.74 -2.70
C CYS A 154 7.20 22.53 -3.10
N VAL A 155 6.73 21.33 -2.81
CA VAL A 155 7.38 20.08 -3.22
C VAL A 155 6.55 19.44 -4.32
N GLU A 156 7.21 19.14 -5.43
CA GLU A 156 6.59 18.46 -6.57
C GLU A 156 7.36 17.19 -6.90
N VAL A 157 6.65 16.10 -7.14
CA VAL A 157 7.22 14.77 -7.41
C VAL A 157 6.59 14.20 -8.68
N LYS A 158 7.43 13.60 -9.52
CA LYS A 158 7.04 12.76 -10.65
C LYS A 158 7.48 11.32 -10.39
N LEU A 159 6.58 10.39 -10.64
CA LEU A 159 6.88 8.96 -10.80
C LEU A 159 6.29 8.49 -12.12
N LYS A 160 7.14 7.92 -12.99
CA LYS A 160 6.76 7.38 -14.30
C LYS A 160 7.21 5.93 -14.40
N ALA A 161 6.25 5.03 -14.57
CA ALA A 161 6.49 3.62 -14.87
C ALA A 161 7.16 3.45 -16.24
N ASN A 162 7.85 2.33 -16.45
CA ASN A 162 8.35 1.94 -17.77
C ASN A 162 7.22 1.68 -18.77
N SER A 163 7.48 1.96 -20.05
CA SER A 163 6.50 1.85 -21.16
C SER A 163 6.02 0.43 -21.40
N SER A 164 6.91 -0.54 -21.22
CA SER A 164 6.61 -1.98 -21.33
C SER A 164 7.46 -2.81 -20.36
N PRO A 165 7.04 -4.02 -19.99
CA PRO A 165 7.71 -4.87 -19.00
C PRO A 165 9.19 -5.15 -19.21
N ASP A 166 9.69 -5.02 -20.44
CA ASP A 166 11.07 -5.27 -20.88
C ASP A 166 11.94 -4.00 -20.96
N LYS A 167 11.35 -2.80 -20.79
CA LYS A 167 12.05 -1.51 -20.92
C LYS A 167 12.39 -0.92 -19.57
N ALA A 168 13.57 -0.28 -19.49
CA ALA A 168 14.03 0.48 -18.34
C ALA A 168 13.96 2.00 -18.59
N ASP A 169 12.84 2.48 -19.14
CA ASP A 169 12.62 3.88 -19.54
C ASP A 169 11.71 4.66 -18.55
N GLY A 170 11.46 4.07 -17.39
CA GLY A 170 10.81 4.73 -16.27
C GLY A 170 11.72 5.76 -15.62
N GLU A 171 11.11 6.71 -14.91
CA GLU A 171 11.85 7.76 -14.21
C GLU A 171 11.15 8.23 -12.93
N GLN A 172 11.93 8.82 -12.03
CA GLN A 172 11.42 9.65 -10.94
C GLN A 172 12.14 11.01 -10.95
N ALA A 173 11.44 12.06 -10.58
CA ALA A 173 12.00 13.41 -10.51
C ALA A 173 11.29 14.25 -9.45
N PHE A 174 11.98 15.26 -8.92
CA PHE A 174 11.37 16.18 -7.98
C PHE A 174 11.86 17.62 -8.14
N TRP A 175 10.96 18.54 -7.80
CA TRP A 175 11.18 19.99 -7.82
C TRP A 175 10.87 20.57 -6.45
N ILE A 176 11.65 21.58 -6.07
CA ILE A 176 11.45 22.36 -4.86
C ILE A 176 11.30 23.81 -5.29
N ASP A 177 10.16 24.41 -4.94
CA ASP A 177 9.77 25.77 -5.33
C ASP A 177 9.88 26.00 -6.85
N GLY A 178 9.41 25.02 -7.63
CA GLY A 178 9.43 25.04 -9.10
C GLY A 178 10.82 24.80 -9.73
N LYS A 179 11.88 24.63 -8.94
CA LYS A 179 13.23 24.34 -9.44
C LYS A 179 13.46 22.83 -9.45
N LEU A 180 13.94 22.28 -10.57
CA LEU A 180 14.32 20.87 -10.64
C LEU A 180 15.51 20.61 -9.70
N PHE A 181 15.32 19.69 -8.75
CA PHE A 181 16.34 19.28 -7.78
C PHE A 181 16.95 17.92 -8.10
N GLY A 182 16.16 16.99 -8.65
CA GLY A 182 16.66 15.68 -9.03
C GLY A 182 15.82 15.07 -10.15
N ARG A 183 16.49 14.40 -11.09
CA ARG A 183 15.87 13.59 -12.14
C ARG A 183 16.68 12.31 -12.31
N PHE A 184 16.01 11.17 -12.18
CA PHE A 184 16.61 9.85 -12.21
C PHE A 184 15.83 8.97 -13.20
N PRO A 185 16.30 8.83 -14.45
CA PRO A 185 15.75 7.89 -15.41
C PRO A 185 16.37 6.49 -15.24
N GLY A 186 15.98 5.55 -16.09
CA GLY A 186 16.64 4.24 -16.19
C GLY A 186 15.97 3.15 -15.36
N PHE A 187 14.72 3.33 -14.95
CA PHE A 187 14.01 2.36 -14.13
C PHE A 187 13.16 1.42 -14.96
N ARG A 188 13.31 0.12 -14.72
CA ARG A 188 12.27 -0.87 -14.96
C ARG A 188 11.51 -1.06 -13.64
N TRP A 189 10.47 -0.26 -13.44
CA TRP A 189 9.67 -0.25 -12.22
C TRP A 189 8.85 -1.52 -12.05
N ARG A 190 8.36 -2.07 -13.16
CA ARG A 190 7.41 -3.18 -13.18
C ARG A 190 7.69 -4.19 -14.28
N THR A 191 7.28 -5.43 -14.02
CA THR A 191 7.36 -6.58 -14.95
C THR A 191 6.02 -6.95 -15.58
N THR A 192 4.97 -6.16 -15.37
CA THR A 192 3.65 -6.29 -16.01
C THR A 192 3.06 -4.89 -16.22
N ASP A 193 2.38 -4.65 -17.32
CA ASP A 193 1.72 -3.37 -17.61
C ASP A 193 0.44 -3.13 -16.78
N LYS A 194 -0.06 -4.19 -16.13
CA LYS A 194 -1.21 -4.17 -15.22
C LYS A 194 -0.90 -3.54 -13.85
N LEU A 195 0.38 -3.48 -13.45
CA LEU A 195 0.79 -2.78 -12.22
C LEU A 195 0.85 -1.28 -12.48
N LYS A 196 -0.17 -0.54 -12.02
CA LYS A 196 -0.27 0.92 -12.18
C LYS A 196 0.06 1.67 -10.89
N ILE A 197 0.55 2.90 -11.02
CA ILE A 197 0.68 3.84 -9.90
C ILE A 197 -0.72 4.26 -9.50
N ASN A 198 -1.10 4.04 -8.25
CA ASN A 198 -2.50 4.16 -7.85
C ASN A 198 -2.71 4.61 -6.41
N SER A 199 -1.64 4.95 -5.68
CA SER A 199 -1.76 5.29 -4.27
C SER A 199 -0.80 6.42 -3.90
N PHE A 200 -1.28 7.30 -3.02
CA PHE A 200 -0.54 8.42 -2.47
C PHE A 200 -0.60 8.38 -0.94
N TRP A 201 0.58 8.46 -0.32
CA TRP A 201 0.74 8.36 1.12
C TRP A 201 1.37 9.66 1.66
N LEU A 202 0.51 10.55 2.17
CA LEU A 202 0.94 11.74 2.89
C LEU A 202 1.33 11.32 4.31
N LEU A 203 2.61 10.99 4.49
CA LEU A 203 3.12 10.37 5.70
C LEU A 203 4.10 11.29 6.41
N PHE A 204 3.94 11.35 7.73
CA PHE A 204 4.91 11.92 8.65
C PHE A 204 5.21 10.87 9.71
N TYR A 205 6.24 10.06 9.44
CA TYR A 205 6.63 8.95 10.29
C TYR A 205 7.95 9.24 11.00
N ASN A 206 7.94 9.09 12.32
CA ASN A 206 9.07 9.42 13.17
C ASN A 206 9.34 8.31 14.19
N THR A 207 10.62 7.97 14.35
CA THR A 207 11.14 7.13 15.43
C THR A 207 12.44 7.76 15.96
N ASP A 208 13.09 7.13 16.94
CA ASP A 208 14.40 7.55 17.45
C ASP A 208 15.56 7.23 16.47
N GLN A 209 15.36 6.25 15.58
CA GLN A 209 16.39 5.73 14.66
C GLN A 209 17.09 6.81 13.81
N PRO A 210 16.40 7.76 13.14
CA PRO A 210 17.06 8.79 12.35
C PRO A 210 17.97 9.70 13.19
N ALA A 211 17.53 10.08 14.39
CA ALA A 211 18.35 10.88 15.30
C ALA A 211 19.62 10.14 15.72
N ARG A 212 19.51 8.83 16.00
CA ARG A 212 20.66 7.97 16.32
C ARG A 212 21.62 7.82 15.13
N HIS A 213 21.10 7.55 13.94
CA HIS A 213 21.92 7.40 12.73
C HIS A 213 22.68 8.67 12.37
N ASN A 214 22.07 9.84 12.58
CA ASN A 214 22.69 11.13 12.32
C ASN A 214 23.44 11.71 13.52
N LYS A 215 23.52 10.97 14.64
CA LYS A 215 24.19 11.40 15.88
C LYS A 215 23.73 12.78 16.36
N ASP A 216 22.42 13.02 16.37
CA ASP A 216 21.86 14.28 16.88
C ASP A 216 22.31 14.48 18.34
N PRO A 217 22.96 15.61 18.68
CA PRO A 217 23.43 15.84 20.05
C PRO A 217 22.31 16.17 21.04
N HIS A 218 21.14 16.60 20.57
CA HIS A 218 20.04 17.06 21.42
C HIS A 218 18.66 16.56 20.93
N PRO A 219 18.46 15.24 20.75
CA PRO A 219 17.24 14.69 20.18
C PRO A 219 15.97 15.00 21.00
N GLU A 220 16.10 15.12 22.32
CA GLU A 220 15.02 15.47 23.25
C GLU A 220 14.52 16.92 23.10
N SER A 221 15.33 17.80 22.50
CA SER A 221 14.98 19.20 22.25
C SER A 221 14.17 19.40 20.96
N ARG A 222 14.03 18.35 20.15
CA ARG A 222 13.37 18.41 18.84
C ARG A 222 11.86 18.38 18.95
N VAL A 223 11.20 19.10 18.04
CA VAL A 223 9.73 19.16 17.96
C VAL A 223 9.29 18.53 16.65
N MET A 224 8.67 17.35 16.74
CA MET A 224 8.21 16.58 15.57
C MET A 224 6.84 17.06 15.12
N GLU A 225 6.80 18.19 14.42
CA GLU A 225 5.58 18.76 13.86
C GLU A 225 5.78 19.22 12.41
N VAL A 226 4.74 19.03 11.60
CA VAL A 226 4.73 19.39 10.18
C VAL A 226 3.35 19.90 9.78
N TRP A 227 3.32 20.84 8.84
CA TRP A 227 2.11 21.35 8.20
C TRP A 227 2.13 21.00 6.72
N PHE A 228 0.97 20.65 6.19
CA PHE A 228 0.74 20.43 4.77
C PHE A 228 -0.43 21.27 4.25
N ASP A 229 -0.33 21.70 3.00
CA ASP A 229 -1.41 22.41 2.31
C ASP A 229 -1.40 22.08 0.81
N ASP A 230 -2.53 22.32 0.15
CA ASP A 230 -2.73 22.30 -1.30
C ASP A 230 -2.17 21.06 -2.01
N ILE A 231 -2.70 19.90 -1.61
CA ILE A 231 -2.35 18.60 -2.20
C ILE A 231 -3.03 18.46 -3.56
N VAL A 232 -2.23 18.25 -4.60
CA VAL A 232 -2.71 17.95 -5.95
C VAL A 232 -2.02 16.69 -6.46
N ILE A 233 -2.82 15.75 -6.99
CA ILE A 233 -2.35 14.56 -7.70
C ILE A 233 -2.86 14.68 -9.14
N ALA A 234 -1.96 14.53 -10.10
CA ALA A 234 -2.23 14.76 -11.52
C ALA A 234 -1.48 13.77 -12.42
N THR A 235 -1.84 13.74 -13.71
CA THR A 235 -1.12 12.99 -14.75
C THR A 235 -0.08 13.85 -15.48
N ASP A 236 -0.12 15.15 -15.25
CA ASP A 236 0.71 16.17 -15.90
C ASP A 236 1.33 17.08 -14.84
N TYR A 237 2.42 17.76 -15.21
CA TYR A 237 3.12 18.66 -14.31
C TYR A 237 2.20 19.82 -13.88
N ILE A 238 2.25 20.18 -12.59
CA ILE A 238 1.28 21.09 -11.95
C ILE A 238 1.88 22.50 -11.81
N GLY A 239 3.11 22.61 -11.31
CA GLY A 239 3.75 23.87 -10.98
C GLY A 239 3.35 24.42 -9.59
N PRO A 240 4.18 25.29 -9.01
CA PRO A 240 3.81 26.08 -7.82
C PRO A 240 2.60 26.98 -8.07
N VAL A 241 1.88 27.32 -7.01
CA VAL A 241 0.87 28.39 -7.02
C VAL A 241 1.57 29.73 -7.22
N TYR A 242 1.15 30.47 -8.24
CA TYR A 242 1.66 31.82 -8.54
C TYR A 242 0.67 32.89 -8.07
N GLY A 243 1.03 33.58 -6.99
CA GLY A 243 0.28 34.72 -6.46
C GLY A 243 -1.08 34.37 -5.84
N ARG A 244 -1.71 35.38 -5.22
CA ARG A 244 -3.08 35.29 -4.71
C ARG A 244 -4.04 35.81 -5.79
N PRO A 245 -5.03 35.02 -6.24
CA PRO A 245 -6.06 35.52 -7.14
C PRO A 245 -6.78 36.72 -6.51
N LYS A 246 -7.08 37.76 -7.29
CA LYS A 246 -7.79 38.97 -6.80
C LYS A 246 -9.15 38.64 -6.15
N GLY A 247 -9.79 37.55 -6.57
CA GLY A 247 -11.06 37.06 -6.00
C GLY A 247 -10.92 36.02 -4.88
N GLY A 248 -9.71 35.75 -4.38
CA GLY A 248 -9.44 34.65 -3.44
C GLY A 248 -9.43 33.26 -4.10
N LYS A 249 -9.04 32.20 -3.35
CA LYS A 249 -9.13 30.81 -3.84
C LYS A 249 -10.59 30.41 -3.93
N LYS A 250 -11.01 29.90 -5.08
CA LYS A 250 -12.22 29.08 -5.11
C LYS A 250 -11.91 27.79 -4.35
N LYS A 251 -12.59 27.56 -3.22
CA LYS A 251 -12.46 26.32 -2.44
C LYS A 251 -12.55 25.12 -3.36
N ALA A 252 -11.55 24.24 -3.32
CA ALA A 252 -11.57 23.03 -4.11
C ALA A 252 -12.72 22.13 -3.63
N THR A 253 -13.31 21.38 -4.54
CA THR A 253 -14.13 20.22 -4.16
C THR A 253 -13.18 19.05 -3.95
N PRO A 254 -12.97 18.57 -2.71
CA PRO A 254 -11.99 17.52 -2.48
C PRO A 254 -12.40 16.24 -3.19
N SER A 255 -11.43 15.57 -3.81
CA SER A 255 -11.64 14.26 -4.40
C SER A 255 -11.82 13.21 -3.29
N LYS A 256 -12.54 12.12 -3.60
CA LYS A 256 -12.60 10.94 -2.73
C LYS A 256 -11.68 9.85 -3.26
N SER A 257 -11.18 9.02 -2.35
CA SER A 257 -10.36 7.85 -2.67
C SER A 257 -11.02 6.96 -3.72
N ALA A 258 -10.26 6.53 -4.71
CA ALA A 258 -10.73 5.61 -5.74
C ALA A 258 -11.18 4.25 -5.17
N LEU A 259 -10.66 3.85 -4.00
CA LEU A 259 -11.13 2.65 -3.30
C LEU A 259 -12.59 2.74 -2.83
N LEU A 260 -13.12 3.94 -2.64
CA LEU A 260 -14.51 4.14 -2.20
C LEU A 260 -15.51 4.08 -3.36
N THR A 261 -15.02 3.92 -4.59
CA THR A 261 -15.84 3.76 -5.80
C THR A 261 -15.65 2.35 -6.34
N PRO A 262 -16.64 1.45 -6.20
CA PRO A 262 -16.55 0.09 -6.72
C PRO A 262 -16.16 0.07 -8.21
N GLY A 263 -15.28 -0.86 -8.58
CA GLY A 263 -14.81 -1.01 -9.97
C GLY A 263 -13.79 0.03 -10.47
N LEU A 264 -13.57 1.16 -9.76
CA LEU A 264 -12.71 2.23 -10.27
C LEU A 264 -11.21 1.91 -10.18
N LEU A 265 -10.78 1.32 -9.06
CA LEU A 265 -9.37 0.97 -8.83
C LEU A 265 -9.06 -0.49 -9.16
N MET A 266 -9.94 -1.39 -8.71
CA MET A 266 -9.82 -2.82 -8.93
C MET A 266 -11.04 -3.32 -9.70
N PRO A 267 -10.87 -4.25 -10.65
CA PRO A 267 -12.00 -4.95 -11.26
C PRO A 267 -12.87 -5.58 -10.17
N GLU A 268 -14.19 -5.45 -10.26
CA GLU A 268 -15.07 -6.15 -9.33
C GLU A 268 -14.87 -7.67 -9.44
N PRO A 269 -15.06 -8.44 -8.35
CA PRO A 269 -15.15 -9.89 -8.47
C PRO A 269 -16.22 -10.25 -9.51
N GLY A 270 -15.90 -11.18 -10.40
CA GLY A 270 -16.85 -11.59 -11.43
C GLY A 270 -17.91 -12.55 -10.90
N LYS A 271 -18.49 -13.37 -11.77
CA LYS A 271 -19.56 -14.30 -11.39
C LYS A 271 -18.98 -15.46 -10.59
N VAL A 272 -19.73 -15.99 -9.64
CA VAL A 272 -19.39 -17.26 -8.98
C VAL A 272 -19.42 -18.36 -10.03
N ILE A 273 -18.27 -18.99 -10.27
CA ILE A 273 -18.12 -20.11 -11.21
C ILE A 273 -18.04 -21.46 -10.49
N PHE A 274 -17.78 -21.45 -9.19
CA PHE A 274 -17.77 -22.62 -8.33
C PHE A 274 -18.15 -22.20 -6.91
N SER A 275 -19.00 -22.99 -6.23
CA SER A 275 -19.41 -22.78 -4.85
C SER A 275 -19.59 -24.11 -4.13
N GLN A 276 -19.21 -24.16 -2.85
CA GLN A 276 -19.35 -25.32 -1.97
C GLN A 276 -19.64 -24.86 -0.53
N ASN A 277 -20.88 -25.11 -0.06
CA ASN A 277 -21.37 -24.78 1.29
C ASN A 277 -21.44 -25.98 2.26
N PHE A 278 -21.08 -27.17 1.78
CA PHE A 278 -20.96 -28.42 2.57
C PHE A 278 -22.23 -29.01 3.21
N ASP A 279 -23.40 -28.36 3.11
CA ASP A 279 -24.65 -28.88 3.66
C ASP A 279 -25.08 -30.22 3.03
N SER A 280 -24.86 -30.34 1.71
CA SER A 280 -25.17 -31.53 0.92
C SER A 280 -24.02 -32.57 0.88
N GLY A 281 -22.89 -32.30 1.53
CA GLY A 281 -21.72 -33.17 1.54
C GLY A 281 -20.40 -32.48 1.14
N ALA A 282 -19.31 -33.24 1.10
CA ALA A 282 -17.96 -32.70 0.90
C ALA A 282 -17.68 -32.19 -0.53
N GLY A 283 -18.55 -32.52 -1.50
CA GLY A 283 -18.22 -32.38 -2.91
C GLY A 283 -16.95 -33.18 -3.23
N ASN A 284 -16.00 -32.56 -3.92
CA ASN A 284 -14.70 -33.16 -4.22
C ASN A 284 -13.58 -32.79 -3.24
N PHE A 285 -13.89 -32.13 -2.12
CA PHE A 285 -12.87 -31.86 -1.10
C PHE A 285 -12.35 -33.17 -0.49
N LYS A 286 -11.02 -33.26 -0.35
CA LYS A 286 -10.30 -34.38 0.27
C LYS A 286 -9.57 -33.91 1.53
N GLY A 287 -9.17 -34.84 2.40
CA GLY A 287 -8.38 -34.55 3.61
C GLY A 287 -9.18 -34.16 4.86
N GLY A 288 -10.50 -34.35 4.85
CA GLY A 288 -11.41 -33.97 5.93
C GLY A 288 -12.79 -34.63 5.82
N SER A 289 -13.75 -34.15 6.61
CA SER A 289 -15.13 -34.63 6.63
C SER A 289 -16.12 -33.49 6.91
N VAL A 290 -17.37 -33.67 6.49
CA VAL A 290 -18.44 -32.73 6.81
C VAL A 290 -18.93 -32.96 8.24
N ASN A 291 -18.90 -31.92 9.06
CA ASN A 291 -19.30 -31.92 10.46
C ASN A 291 -20.39 -30.88 10.75
N LYS A 292 -21.09 -31.03 11.87
CA LYS A 292 -21.95 -29.97 12.42
C LYS A 292 -21.08 -28.80 12.92
N GLY A 293 -21.67 -27.60 13.01
CA GLY A 293 -21.00 -26.41 13.56
C GLY A 293 -20.58 -25.39 12.51
N GLY A 294 -21.14 -25.49 11.30
CA GLY A 294 -21.08 -24.44 10.29
C GLY A 294 -21.77 -23.15 10.72
N LYS A 295 -21.63 -22.10 9.92
CA LYS A 295 -22.15 -20.78 10.27
C LYS A 295 -23.68 -20.80 10.29
N GLY A 296 -24.28 -20.32 11.38
CA GLY A 296 -25.74 -20.28 11.50
C GLY A 296 -26.41 -21.65 11.66
N GLY A 297 -25.66 -22.69 12.07
CA GLY A 297 -26.20 -24.03 12.27
C GLY A 297 -26.09 -24.96 11.06
N SER A 298 -25.49 -24.49 9.95
CA SER A 298 -25.13 -25.30 8.78
C SER A 298 -24.10 -26.39 9.11
N LYS A 299 -23.80 -27.23 8.12
CA LYS A 299 -22.61 -28.09 8.17
C LYS A 299 -21.39 -27.33 7.65
N ALA A 300 -20.21 -27.75 8.07
CA ALA A 300 -18.94 -27.24 7.57
C ALA A 300 -17.94 -28.38 7.36
N TYR A 301 -16.94 -28.17 6.52
CA TYR A 301 -15.90 -29.15 6.26
C TYR A 301 -14.76 -29.03 7.26
N ALA A 302 -14.59 -30.03 8.12
CA ALA A 302 -13.53 -30.09 9.10
C ALA A 302 -12.31 -30.80 8.50
N PHE A 303 -11.13 -30.18 8.58
CA PHE A 303 -9.87 -30.77 8.12
C PHE A 303 -8.75 -30.55 9.14
N GLY A 304 -7.79 -31.47 9.18
CA GLY A 304 -6.61 -31.40 10.05
C GLY A 304 -5.39 -30.80 9.38
N PHE A 305 -4.24 -30.76 10.08
CA PHE A 305 -3.01 -30.10 9.60
C PHE A 305 -2.47 -30.62 8.25
N LYS A 306 -2.78 -31.87 7.85
CA LYS A 306 -2.45 -32.42 6.51
C LYS A 306 -3.15 -31.66 5.37
N GLY A 307 -4.19 -30.91 5.71
CA GLY A 307 -4.89 -29.98 4.85
C GLY A 307 -6.15 -30.52 4.18
N ALA A 308 -6.92 -29.60 3.62
CA ALA A 308 -8.03 -29.88 2.72
C ALA A 308 -7.64 -29.51 1.30
N SER A 309 -7.95 -30.35 0.31
CA SER A 309 -7.68 -30.04 -1.09
C SER A 309 -8.87 -30.27 -1.99
N ASN A 310 -8.96 -29.50 -3.06
CA ASN A 310 -9.93 -29.69 -4.13
C ASN A 310 -9.18 -29.53 -5.47
N TRP A 311 -9.30 -30.55 -6.33
CA TRP A 311 -8.64 -30.63 -7.64
C TRP A 311 -9.68 -30.88 -8.71
N ASP A 312 -9.50 -30.26 -9.88
CA ASP A 312 -10.24 -30.53 -11.12
C ASP A 312 -11.78 -30.34 -11.05
N THR A 313 -12.28 -29.66 -10.01
CA THR A 313 -13.73 -29.36 -9.87
C THR A 313 -14.09 -27.99 -10.46
N PHE A 314 -13.10 -27.13 -10.63
CA PHE A 314 -13.19 -25.85 -11.31
C PHE A 314 -11.96 -25.70 -12.20
N SER A 315 -12.03 -24.87 -13.25
CA SER A 315 -10.88 -24.55 -14.06
C SER A 315 -11.08 -23.18 -14.71
N THR A 316 -10.17 -22.25 -14.44
CA THR A 316 -10.34 -20.88 -14.90
C THR A 316 -9.00 -20.16 -15.07
N PRO A 317 -8.73 -19.53 -16.23
CA PRO A 317 -7.60 -18.61 -16.34
C PRO A 317 -7.62 -17.50 -15.29
N VAL A 318 -6.46 -17.29 -14.65
CA VAL A 318 -6.26 -16.26 -13.63
C VAL A 318 -6.16 -14.89 -14.28
N ARG A 319 -7.09 -14.00 -13.89
CA ARG A 319 -7.14 -12.58 -14.26
C ARG A 319 -7.07 -11.73 -12.99
N ASP A 320 -6.90 -10.41 -13.14
CA ASP A 320 -6.92 -9.48 -12.00
C ASP A 320 -8.26 -9.50 -11.23
N SER A 321 -9.37 -9.89 -11.89
CA SER A 321 -10.68 -10.06 -11.25
C SER A 321 -10.88 -11.42 -10.57
N THR A 322 -10.03 -12.42 -10.82
CA THR A 322 -10.22 -13.78 -10.30
C THR A 322 -10.05 -13.77 -8.78
N THR A 323 -11.12 -14.10 -8.07
CA THR A 323 -11.19 -14.02 -6.60
C THR A 323 -11.45 -15.40 -6.01
N ILE A 324 -10.76 -15.69 -4.91
CA ILE A 324 -11.00 -16.86 -4.07
C ILE A 324 -11.55 -16.33 -2.74
N ARG A 325 -12.69 -16.86 -2.30
CA ARG A 325 -13.24 -16.53 -0.98
C ARG A 325 -13.81 -17.73 -0.28
N PHE A 326 -13.70 -17.74 1.04
CA PHE A 326 -14.20 -18.79 1.91
C PHE A 326 -14.21 -18.33 3.36
N LYS A 327 -14.80 -19.13 4.24
CA LYS A 327 -14.83 -18.86 5.69
C LYS A 327 -14.03 -19.92 6.43
N LEU A 328 -13.25 -19.49 7.41
CA LEU A 328 -12.51 -20.40 8.30
C LEU A 328 -12.86 -20.15 9.76
N LYS A 329 -12.99 -21.24 10.53
CA LYS A 329 -13.08 -21.21 11.99
C LYS A 329 -12.11 -22.23 12.60
N PRO A 330 -10.98 -21.78 13.16
CA PRO A 330 -10.08 -22.67 13.89
C PRO A 330 -10.76 -23.22 15.14
N LEU A 331 -10.59 -24.52 15.40
CA LEU A 331 -11.00 -25.15 16.66
C LEU A 331 -9.82 -25.30 17.64
N CYS A 332 -8.64 -24.87 17.20
CA CYS A 332 -7.37 -24.83 17.93
C CYS A 332 -6.73 -23.45 17.76
N ASP A 333 -5.64 -23.20 18.49
CA ASP A 333 -4.81 -22.04 18.22
C ASP A 333 -4.06 -22.26 16.90
N VAL A 334 -4.09 -21.25 16.02
CA VAL A 334 -3.46 -21.33 14.70
C VAL A 334 -2.70 -20.05 14.45
N THR A 335 -1.39 -20.20 14.28
CA THR A 335 -0.45 -19.09 14.01
C THR A 335 -0.35 -18.75 12.53
N GLU A 336 -0.64 -19.71 11.64
CA GLU A 336 -0.57 -19.53 10.19
C GLU A 336 -1.50 -20.53 9.47
N VAL A 337 -2.32 -20.02 8.55
CA VAL A 337 -3.02 -20.81 7.53
C VAL A 337 -2.49 -20.42 6.16
N THR A 338 -2.07 -21.41 5.37
CA THR A 338 -1.54 -21.19 4.02
C THR A 338 -2.45 -21.81 2.97
N VAL A 339 -2.78 -21.02 1.96
CA VAL A 339 -3.33 -21.51 0.70
C VAL A 339 -2.18 -21.92 -0.20
N MET A 340 -2.29 -23.09 -0.82
CA MET A 340 -1.39 -23.58 -1.86
C MET A 340 -2.16 -23.82 -3.14
N VAL A 341 -1.57 -23.45 -4.27
CA VAL A 341 -2.07 -23.73 -5.62
C VAL A 341 -0.89 -24.26 -6.43
N TRP A 342 -1.00 -25.45 -6.99
CA TRP A 342 -0.02 -25.95 -7.95
C TRP A 342 -0.12 -25.15 -9.25
N SER A 343 0.98 -24.51 -9.63
CA SER A 343 1.10 -23.78 -10.89
C SER A 343 1.62 -24.70 -11.97
N LYS A 344 0.83 -24.88 -13.03
CA LYS A 344 1.26 -25.63 -14.23
C LYS A 344 2.30 -24.84 -15.02
N LYS A 345 2.15 -23.52 -15.10
CA LYS A 345 3.08 -22.60 -15.77
C LYS A 345 4.47 -22.64 -15.14
N HIS A 346 4.54 -22.55 -13.81
CA HIS A 346 5.82 -22.44 -13.08
C HIS A 346 6.36 -23.78 -12.59
N LYS A 347 5.56 -24.86 -12.67
CA LYS A 347 5.90 -26.21 -12.19
C LYS A 347 6.30 -26.23 -10.71
N ASP A 348 5.63 -25.42 -9.90
CA ASP A 348 5.84 -25.33 -8.46
C ASP A 348 4.52 -24.98 -7.75
N ASN A 349 4.47 -25.21 -6.45
CA ASN A 349 3.43 -24.68 -5.60
C ASN A 349 3.57 -23.17 -5.45
N CYS A 350 2.49 -22.47 -5.73
CA CYS A 350 2.29 -21.09 -5.34
C CYS A 350 1.57 -21.04 -3.98
N ARG A 351 1.85 -20.00 -3.18
CA ARG A 351 1.36 -19.85 -1.81
C ARG A 351 0.74 -18.49 -1.58
N TYR A 352 -0.24 -18.46 -0.69
CA TYR A 352 -0.78 -17.25 -0.10
C TYR A 352 -0.98 -17.49 1.40
N ARG A 353 -0.37 -16.64 2.23
CA ARG A 353 -0.47 -16.71 3.69
C ARG A 353 -1.65 -15.90 4.18
N ILE A 354 -2.54 -16.56 4.91
CA ILE A 354 -3.67 -15.92 5.58
C ILE A 354 -3.21 -15.34 6.93
N GLY A 355 -2.17 -15.92 7.53
CA GLY A 355 -1.73 -15.60 8.88
C GLY A 355 -2.52 -16.36 9.95
N GLY A 356 -2.31 -15.94 11.20
CA GLY A 356 -2.98 -16.52 12.36
C GLY A 356 -4.46 -16.16 12.42
N LEU A 357 -5.26 -17.06 12.96
CA LEU A 357 -6.71 -16.90 13.09
C LEU A 357 -7.13 -17.13 14.54
N THR A 358 -8.12 -16.37 15.00
CA THR A 358 -8.61 -16.49 16.38
C THR A 358 -9.44 -17.76 16.55
N LYS A 359 -9.02 -18.59 17.52
CA LYS A 359 -9.73 -19.82 17.90
C LYS A 359 -11.20 -19.55 18.19
N GLY A 360 -12.08 -20.39 17.63
CA GLY A 360 -13.52 -20.33 17.85
C GLY A 360 -14.24 -19.21 17.11
N GLN A 361 -13.56 -18.38 16.32
CA GLN A 361 -14.16 -17.28 15.57
C GLN A 361 -14.15 -17.54 14.07
N TRP A 362 -15.27 -17.23 13.40
CA TRP A 362 -15.34 -17.27 11.94
C TRP A 362 -14.62 -16.05 11.36
N SER A 363 -13.73 -16.30 10.40
CA SER A 363 -13.07 -15.27 9.60
C SER A 363 -13.50 -15.40 8.15
N ASN A 364 -13.91 -14.29 7.53
CA ASN A 364 -14.14 -14.24 6.09
C ASN A 364 -12.80 -13.99 5.40
N ILE A 365 -12.40 -14.91 4.53
CA ILE A 365 -11.15 -14.82 3.77
C ILE A 365 -11.53 -14.51 2.33
N GLU A 366 -10.93 -13.46 1.76
CA GLU A 366 -11.09 -13.10 0.36
C GLU A 366 -9.77 -12.51 -0.17
N PHE A 367 -9.30 -13.02 -1.30
CA PHE A 367 -8.11 -12.49 -1.96
C PHE A 367 -8.14 -12.79 -3.47
N ARG A 368 -7.36 -12.02 -4.24
CA ARG A 368 -7.20 -12.24 -5.69
C ARG A 368 -6.22 -13.37 -5.95
N ALA A 369 -6.51 -14.23 -6.92
CA ALA A 369 -5.63 -15.35 -7.28
C ALA A 369 -4.23 -14.88 -7.73
N ILE A 370 -4.10 -13.68 -8.29
CA ILE A 370 -2.82 -13.03 -8.61
C ILE A 370 -1.94 -12.71 -7.39
N ALA A 371 -2.47 -12.80 -6.17
CA ALA A 371 -1.71 -12.65 -4.93
C ALA A 371 -0.97 -13.93 -4.51
N VAL A 372 -1.30 -15.08 -5.12
CA VAL A 372 -0.65 -16.36 -4.84
C VAL A 372 0.67 -16.44 -5.61
N ARG A 373 1.76 -16.82 -4.91
CA ARG A 373 3.16 -16.63 -5.35
C ARG A 373 3.99 -17.90 -5.30
N VAL A 374 4.82 -18.14 -6.30
CA VAL A 374 5.81 -19.23 -6.31
C VAL A 374 6.78 -19.12 -5.12
N GLY A 375 7.18 -20.27 -4.57
CA GLY A 375 8.16 -20.35 -3.46
C GLY A 375 7.55 -20.24 -2.06
N TRP A 376 8.25 -20.81 -1.06
CA TRP A 376 7.83 -20.74 0.36
C TRP A 376 7.92 -19.33 0.95
N ASP A 377 8.83 -18.51 0.43
CA ASP A 377 9.00 -17.10 0.79
C ASP A 377 8.07 -16.16 0.03
N MET A 378 7.26 -16.69 -0.91
CA MET A 378 6.32 -15.94 -1.76
C MET A 378 6.98 -14.84 -2.61
N LYS A 379 8.29 -14.94 -2.90
CA LYS A 379 9.02 -13.94 -3.70
C LYS A 379 9.03 -14.22 -5.19
N GLY A 380 8.56 -15.39 -5.62
CA GLY A 380 8.50 -15.75 -7.02
C GLY A 380 7.36 -15.08 -7.80
N PRO A 381 7.22 -15.44 -9.09
CA PRO A 381 6.12 -14.98 -9.93
C PRO A 381 4.74 -15.30 -9.33
N SER A 382 3.74 -14.49 -9.68
CA SER A 382 2.34 -14.78 -9.36
C SER A 382 1.74 -15.84 -10.28
N LEU A 383 0.50 -16.26 -9.98
CA LEU A 383 -0.35 -17.05 -10.88
C LEU A 383 -0.86 -16.26 -12.10
N GLU A 384 -0.35 -15.06 -12.37
CA GLU A 384 -0.72 -14.30 -13.57
C GLU A 384 -0.51 -15.12 -14.86
N GLU A 385 -1.58 -15.17 -15.66
CA GLU A 385 -1.67 -15.94 -16.92
C GLU A 385 -1.52 -17.46 -16.74
N ASP A 386 -1.68 -17.97 -15.52
CA ASP A 386 -1.84 -19.39 -15.25
C ASP A 386 -3.33 -19.77 -15.17
N VAL A 387 -3.60 -21.06 -14.92
CA VAL A 387 -4.93 -21.60 -14.68
C VAL A 387 -5.09 -21.94 -13.20
N LEU A 388 -6.21 -21.51 -12.61
CA LEU A 388 -6.64 -21.93 -11.29
C LEU A 388 -7.61 -23.11 -11.44
N ASP A 389 -7.14 -24.30 -11.13
CA ASP A 389 -7.91 -25.56 -11.19
C ASP A 389 -7.71 -26.48 -9.97
N ASN A 390 -6.93 -26.00 -9.00
CA ASN A 390 -6.66 -26.71 -7.77
C ASN A 390 -6.44 -25.74 -6.63
N ILE A 391 -6.69 -26.22 -5.42
CA ILE A 391 -6.36 -25.50 -4.20
C ILE A 391 -6.13 -26.48 -3.06
N LYS A 392 -5.22 -26.14 -2.16
CA LYS A 392 -5.03 -26.82 -0.89
C LYS A 392 -4.90 -25.81 0.24
N LEU A 393 -5.65 -26.03 1.32
CA LEU A 393 -5.53 -25.29 2.57
C LEU A 393 -4.72 -26.15 3.55
N ILE A 394 -3.66 -25.58 4.12
CA ILE A 394 -2.87 -26.20 5.20
C ILE A 394 -2.71 -25.21 6.36
N PHE A 395 -2.40 -25.71 7.54
CA PHE A 395 -2.06 -24.90 8.70
C PHE A 395 -1.04 -25.62 9.57
N GLU A 396 -0.30 -24.86 10.37
CA GLU A 396 0.61 -25.41 11.37
C GLU A 396 -0.19 -25.92 12.58
N GLY A 397 -0.08 -27.21 12.89
CA GLY A 397 -0.81 -27.82 14.00
C GLY A 397 -0.52 -29.31 14.16
N ASN A 398 -1.17 -29.93 15.14
CA ASN A 398 -1.01 -31.32 15.53
C ASN A 398 -2.11 -32.24 14.95
N ASN A 399 -2.00 -33.55 15.16
CA ASN A 399 -2.97 -34.55 14.67
C ASN A 399 -4.42 -34.29 15.14
N SER A 400 -4.59 -33.82 16.37
CA SER A 400 -5.91 -33.49 16.95
C SER A 400 -6.53 -32.24 16.35
N ASP A 401 -5.72 -31.32 15.85
CA ASP A 401 -6.14 -29.97 15.51
C ASP A 401 -7.01 -29.94 14.25
N LYS A 402 -7.99 -29.05 14.25
CA LYS A 402 -8.99 -28.93 13.19
C LYS A 402 -9.33 -27.47 12.89
N ILE A 403 -9.57 -27.19 11.62
CA ILE A 403 -10.21 -25.97 11.14
C ILE A 403 -11.50 -26.37 10.44
N LEU A 404 -12.56 -25.59 10.64
CA LEU A 404 -13.78 -25.66 9.84
C LEU A 404 -13.67 -24.72 8.64
N LEU A 405 -13.97 -25.24 7.45
CA LEU A 405 -14.10 -24.51 6.19
C LEU A 405 -15.58 -24.46 5.80
N ASP A 406 -16.03 -23.28 5.36
CA ASP A 406 -17.40 -23.06 4.90
C ASP A 406 -17.44 -22.05 3.74
N ASP A 407 -18.55 -22.02 2.99
CA ASP A 407 -18.83 -21.09 1.88
C ASP A 407 -17.65 -20.88 0.91
N PHE A 408 -17.08 -21.96 0.40
CA PHE A 408 -15.94 -21.87 -0.52
C PHE A 408 -16.39 -21.50 -1.93
N GLU A 409 -15.84 -20.42 -2.49
CA GLU A 409 -16.21 -19.91 -3.80
C GLU A 409 -15.02 -19.45 -4.64
N ILE A 410 -15.13 -19.67 -5.96
CA ILE A 410 -14.25 -19.09 -6.99
C ILE A 410 -15.08 -18.17 -7.86
N LEU A 411 -14.62 -16.94 -8.05
CA LEU A 411 -15.28 -15.91 -8.84
C LEU A 411 -14.40 -15.51 -10.02
N ARG A 412 -15.00 -15.29 -11.21
CA ARG A 412 -14.30 -14.80 -12.40
C ARG A 412 -15.13 -13.89 -13.28
#